data_AF-A0A1L9WT02-F1
#
_entry.id   AF-A0A1L9WT02-F1
#
_cell.length_a   1.000
_cell.length_b   1.000
_cell.length_c   1.000
_cell.angle_alpha   90.00
_cell.angle_beta   90.00
_cell.angle_gamma   90.00
#
_symmetry.space_group_name_H-M   'P 1'
#
loop_
_entity.id
_entity.type
_entity.pdbx_description
1 polymer ?
#
loop_
_entity_poly.entity_id
_entity_poly.type
_entity_poly.pdbx_seq_one_letter_code
_entity_poly.pdbx_strand_id
1 'polypeptide(L)'
;MFFKTALVASVAGLAAALPHTRRQNTTGGGVTIVNNIGSDVYAWSVSDRVSNMETLSAGGGSYTSSWQTNDNGGGISIKLSTTQTQADVLQFEYTQSGDTIFWDMSSINLSSDSDFVKYGFSVVPSSGGDNCPTV
;
A
#
# COMPACT_ATOMS: atom_id res chain seq x y z
N MET A 1 -24.94 -60.36 -19.67
CA MET A 1 -24.62 -59.23 -20.58
C MET A 1 -25.26 -57.98 -19.98
N PHE A 2 -24.47 -57.11 -19.33
CA PHE A 2 -24.10 -55.75 -19.79
C PHE A 2 -25.34 -54.88 -20.08
N PHE A 3 -25.65 -53.79 -19.35
CA PHE A 3 -24.84 -52.57 -19.21
C PHE A 3 -25.17 -51.74 -17.95
N LYS A 4 -24.14 -51.04 -17.46
CA LYS A 4 -24.16 -49.96 -16.45
C LYS A 4 -24.64 -48.64 -17.09
N THR A 5 -25.26 -47.75 -16.30
CA THR A 5 -24.95 -46.30 -16.32
C THR A 5 -25.60 -45.58 -15.13
N ALA A 6 -24.76 -45.02 -14.25
CA ALA A 6 -25.13 -43.96 -13.32
C ALA A 6 -24.73 -42.62 -13.96
N LEU A 7 -25.64 -41.65 -14.00
CA LEU A 7 -25.37 -40.31 -14.50
C LEU A 7 -25.09 -39.39 -13.31
N VAL A 8 -23.82 -39.04 -13.10
CA VAL A 8 -23.42 -37.99 -12.15
C VAL A 8 -23.40 -36.68 -12.93
N ALA A 9 -24.28 -35.74 -12.57
CA ALA A 9 -24.28 -34.39 -13.13
C ALA A 9 -23.33 -33.51 -12.29
N SER A 10 -22.13 -33.29 -12.79
CA SER A 10 -21.16 -32.33 -12.24
C SER A 10 -21.48 -30.91 -12.73
N VAL A 11 -21.95 -30.05 -11.83
CA VAL A 11 -22.13 -28.61 -12.09
C VAL A 11 -20.76 -27.94 -12.00
N ALA A 12 -20.21 -27.53 -13.14
CA ALA A 12 -18.97 -26.77 -13.20
C ALA A 12 -19.23 -25.33 -12.74
N GLY A 13 -18.63 -24.92 -11.63
CA GLY A 13 -18.65 -23.54 -11.17
C GLY A 13 -17.87 -22.63 -12.13
N LEU A 14 -18.54 -21.62 -12.68
CA LEU A 14 -17.91 -20.54 -13.45
C LEU A 14 -17.15 -19.64 -12.47
N ALA A 15 -15.83 -19.82 -12.36
CA ALA A 15 -14.96 -18.82 -11.75
C ALA A 15 -14.90 -17.60 -12.67
N ALA A 16 -15.60 -16.52 -12.29
CA ALA A 16 -15.48 -15.24 -12.97
C ALA A 16 -14.06 -14.70 -12.75
N ALA A 17 -13.21 -14.81 -13.78
CA ALA A 17 -11.93 -14.14 -13.81
C ALA A 17 -12.20 -12.63 -13.91
N LEU A 18 -12.09 -11.93 -12.78
CA LEU A 18 -12.07 -10.46 -12.76
C LEU A 18 -10.90 -9.99 -13.65
N PRO A 19 -11.08 -8.94 -14.47
CA PRO A 19 -9.98 -8.34 -15.19
C PRO A 19 -8.97 -7.81 -14.18
N HIS A 20 -7.85 -8.50 -14.03
CA HIS A 20 -6.68 -7.95 -13.37
C HIS A 20 -6.20 -6.82 -14.28
N THR A 21 -6.44 -5.57 -13.87
CA THR A 21 -5.82 -4.42 -14.52
C THR A 21 -4.32 -4.66 -14.50
N ARG A 22 -3.77 -4.99 -15.67
CA ARG A 22 -2.34 -5.18 -15.85
C ARG A 22 -1.70 -3.85 -15.48
N ARG A 23 -1.07 -3.79 -14.29
CA ARG A 23 -0.23 -2.67 -13.88
C ARG A 23 0.61 -2.27 -15.09
N GLN A 24 0.49 -1.03 -15.53
CA GLN A 24 1.44 -0.48 -16.48
C GLN A 24 2.83 -0.79 -15.92
N ASN A 25 3.66 -1.43 -16.73
CA ASN A 25 5.09 -1.56 -16.48
C ASN A 25 5.64 -0.13 -16.46
N THR A 26 5.59 0.53 -15.30
CA THR A 26 6.40 1.69 -15.04
C THR A 26 7.81 1.15 -14.85
N THR A 27 8.71 1.49 -15.77
CA THR A 27 10.15 1.23 -15.62
C THR A 27 10.74 1.99 -14.41
N GLY A 28 9.93 2.78 -13.69
CA GLY A 28 10.22 3.39 -12.40
C GLY A 28 9.59 2.62 -11.24
N GLY A 29 10.33 2.51 -10.14
CA GLY A 29 9.89 1.84 -8.92
C GLY A 29 8.71 2.51 -8.22
N GLY A 30 8.49 2.12 -6.97
CA GLY A 30 7.42 2.67 -6.15
C GLY A 30 7.45 2.11 -4.74
N VAL A 31 6.40 2.44 -3.98
CA VAL A 31 6.19 1.95 -2.62
C VAL A 31 4.92 1.13 -2.55
N THR A 32 4.98 -0.01 -1.85
CA THR A 32 3.83 -0.80 -1.46
C THR A 32 3.69 -0.73 0.05
N ILE A 33 2.51 -0.36 0.53
CA ILE A 33 2.16 -0.29 1.95
C ILE A 33 1.16 -1.40 2.22
N VAL A 34 1.44 -2.24 3.21
CA VAL A 34 0.60 -3.38 3.58
C VAL A 34 0.06 -3.16 4.98
N ASN A 35 -1.26 -3.20 5.11
CA ASN A 35 -1.95 -3.12 6.40
C ASN A 35 -2.06 -4.52 7.02
N ASN A 36 -1.24 -4.79 8.02
CA ASN A 36 -1.30 -6.02 8.81
C ASN A 36 -2.13 -5.87 10.10
N ILE A 37 -2.70 -4.68 10.36
CA ILE A 37 -3.52 -4.39 11.54
C ILE A 37 -4.91 -4.99 11.34
N GLY A 38 -5.59 -5.35 12.43
CA GLY A 38 -6.94 -5.93 12.43
C GLY A 38 -8.08 -4.96 12.10
N SER A 39 -7.78 -3.72 11.74
CA SER A 39 -8.71 -2.67 11.34
C SER A 39 -8.29 -2.05 10.01
N ASP A 40 -9.23 -1.40 9.32
CA ASP A 40 -8.91 -0.71 8.07
C ASP A 40 -7.96 0.46 8.31
N VAL A 41 -7.04 0.66 7.37
CA VAL A 41 -6.15 1.81 7.31
C VAL A 41 -6.51 2.64 6.08
N TYR A 42 -6.49 3.95 6.23
CA TYR A 42 -6.81 4.90 5.18
C TYR A 42 -5.55 5.63 4.75
N ALA A 43 -5.35 5.74 3.44
CA ALA A 43 -4.15 6.33 2.86
C ALA A 43 -4.49 7.52 1.95
N TRP A 44 -3.63 8.54 1.99
CA TRP A 44 -3.63 9.66 1.06
C TRP A 44 -2.20 9.92 0.59
N SER A 45 -1.99 10.12 -0.72
CA SER A 45 -0.77 10.74 -1.23
C SER A 45 -0.93 12.25 -1.20
N VAL A 46 0.01 12.95 -0.58
CA VAL A 46 -0.02 14.40 -0.41
C VAL A 46 1.22 15.02 -1.06
N SER A 47 0.97 15.87 -2.06
CA SER A 47 1.91 16.77 -2.73
C SER A 47 1.50 18.23 -2.46
N ASP A 48 1.62 19.13 -3.46
CA ASP A 48 0.81 20.36 -3.56
C ASP A 48 -0.71 20.13 -3.54
N ARG A 49 -1.17 18.87 -3.65
CA ARG A 49 -2.56 18.42 -3.66
C ARG A 49 -2.71 17.19 -2.78
N VAL A 50 -3.95 16.89 -2.40
CA VAL A 50 -4.30 15.66 -1.68
C VAL A 50 -5.01 14.72 -2.64
N SER A 51 -4.58 13.46 -2.70
CA SER A 51 -5.27 12.42 -3.46
C SER A 51 -6.65 12.10 -2.87
N ASN A 52 -7.43 11.28 -3.60
CA ASN A 52 -8.57 10.60 -2.97
C ASN A 52 -8.08 9.69 -1.84
N MET A 53 -8.96 9.45 -0.87
CA MET A 53 -8.73 8.48 0.20
C MET A 53 -8.76 7.06 -0.38
N GLU A 54 -7.72 6.28 -0.10
CA GLU A 54 -7.66 4.86 -0.39
C GLU A 54 -7.86 4.06 0.89
N THR A 55 -8.58 2.93 0.81
CA THR A 55 -8.81 2.04 1.97
C THR A 55 -8.01 0.77 1.82
N LEU A 56 -7.14 0.50 2.80
CA LEU A 56 -6.40 -0.75 2.95
C LEU A 56 -7.17 -1.61 3.96
N SER A 57 -7.88 -2.62 3.46
CA SER A 57 -8.65 -3.53 4.31
C SER A 57 -7.80 -4.17 5.42
N ALA A 58 -8.43 -4.40 6.57
CA ALA A 58 -7.83 -5.09 7.70
C ALA A 58 -7.14 -6.42 7.33
N GLY A 59 -6.01 -6.70 7.96
CA GLY A 59 -5.35 -8.02 7.95
C GLY A 59 -4.71 -8.43 6.62
N GLY A 60 -4.41 -7.49 5.72
CA GLY A 60 -3.64 -7.75 4.51
C GLY A 60 -3.92 -6.84 3.32
N GLY A 61 -4.82 -5.87 3.44
CA GLY A 61 -5.07 -4.88 2.39
C GLY A 61 -3.83 -4.03 2.10
N SER A 62 -3.70 -3.54 0.87
CA SER A 62 -2.49 -2.82 0.44
C SER A 62 -2.77 -1.60 -0.41
N TYR A 63 -1.93 -0.59 -0.28
CA TYR A 63 -1.82 0.55 -1.17
C TYR A 63 -0.53 0.46 -1.97
N THR A 64 -0.54 0.90 -3.22
CA THR A 64 0.70 1.02 -4.00
C THR A 64 0.67 2.27 -4.85
N SER A 65 1.82 2.94 -4.87
CA SER A 65 2.06 4.08 -5.75
C SER A 65 3.39 3.89 -6.46
N SER A 66 3.42 4.20 -7.76
CA SER A 66 4.68 4.54 -8.43
C SER A 66 5.26 5.81 -7.80
N TRP A 67 6.57 6.03 -7.95
CA TRP A 67 7.19 7.27 -7.49
C TRP A 67 6.57 8.49 -8.17
N GLN A 68 6.26 9.51 -7.38
CA GLN A 68 5.69 10.77 -7.83
C GLN A 68 6.67 11.92 -7.53
N THR A 69 6.59 12.98 -8.33
CA THR A 69 7.28 14.25 -8.07
C THR A 69 6.27 15.31 -7.67
N ASN A 70 6.70 16.28 -6.86
CA ASN A 70 5.90 17.43 -6.50
C ASN A 70 6.35 18.65 -7.33
N ASP A 71 5.42 19.30 -8.02
CA ASP A 71 5.73 20.41 -8.95
C ASP A 71 6.38 21.61 -8.25
N ASN A 72 6.17 21.76 -6.94
CA ASN A 72 6.79 22.82 -6.13
C ASN A 72 8.20 22.47 -5.61
N GLY A 73 8.73 21.30 -5.98
CA GLY A 73 10.04 20.80 -5.54
C GLY A 73 10.08 20.20 -4.13
N GLY A 74 8.93 20.12 -3.44
CA GLY A 74 8.81 19.44 -2.15
C GLY A 74 8.77 17.92 -2.26
N GLY A 75 8.76 17.24 -1.11
CA GLY A 75 8.52 15.81 -1.05
C GLY A 75 7.06 15.43 -1.29
N ILE A 76 6.83 14.13 -1.30
CA ILE A 76 5.52 13.48 -1.26
C ILE A 76 5.36 12.84 0.13
N SER A 77 4.21 13.04 0.76
CA SER A 77 3.87 12.40 2.03
C SER A 77 2.71 11.45 1.83
N ILE A 78 2.93 10.15 2.03
CA ILE A 78 1.85 9.17 2.07
C ILE A 78 1.41 9.06 3.52
N LYS A 79 0.24 9.64 3.81
CA LYS A 79 -0.35 9.70 5.15
C LYS A 79 -1.23 8.48 5.39
N LEU A 80 -1.05 7.83 6.53
CA LEU A 80 -1.77 6.64 6.96
C LEU A 80 -2.53 6.93 8.26
N SER A 81 -3.83 6.66 8.31
CA SER A 81 -4.65 6.78 9.53
C SER A 81 -5.51 5.54 9.75
N THR A 82 -5.87 5.24 11.00
CA THR A 82 -6.92 4.27 11.33
C THR A 82 -8.32 4.91 11.35
N THR A 83 -8.42 6.18 10.98
CA THR A 83 -9.68 6.93 10.81
C THR A 83 -9.75 7.55 9.42
N GLN A 84 -10.95 7.96 8.98
CA GLN A 84 -11.14 8.61 7.68
C GLN A 84 -10.75 10.11 7.69
N THR A 85 -9.75 10.48 8.51
CA THR A 85 -9.24 11.85 8.65
C THR A 85 -7.72 11.86 8.61
N GLN A 86 -7.11 13.00 8.29
CA GLN A 86 -5.66 13.19 8.30
C GLN A 86 -5.13 13.83 9.60
N ALA A 87 -5.89 13.73 10.70
CA ALA A 87 -5.56 14.41 11.96
C ALA A 87 -4.53 13.64 12.80
N ASP A 88 -4.59 12.31 12.78
CA ASP A 88 -3.69 11.41 13.49
C ASP A 88 -3.09 10.43 12.46
N VAL A 89 -1.85 10.69 12.04
CA VAL A 89 -1.26 10.05 10.86
C VAL A 89 0.20 9.63 11.06
N LEU A 90 0.49 8.40 10.62
CA LEU A 90 1.84 7.95 10.31
C LEU A 90 2.15 8.35 8.87
N GLN A 91 3.36 8.82 8.60
CA GLN A 91 3.71 9.36 7.29
C GLN A 91 4.94 8.62 6.75
N PHE A 92 4.81 8.07 5.54
CA PHE A 92 5.97 7.70 4.74
C PHE A 92 6.23 8.87 3.79
N GLU A 93 7.30 9.60 4.06
CA GLU A 93 7.67 10.79 3.29
C GLU A 93 8.84 10.45 2.38
N TYR A 94 8.80 10.92 1.13
CA TYR A 94 9.89 10.70 0.20
C TYR A 94 10.09 11.85 -0.79
N THR A 95 11.32 11.99 -1.27
CA THR A 95 11.70 12.90 -2.35
C THR A 95 12.56 12.14 -3.35
N GLN A 96 12.17 12.16 -4.62
CA GLN A 96 12.96 11.59 -5.70
C GLN A 96 13.96 12.63 -6.23
N SER A 97 15.24 12.23 -6.31
CA SER A 97 16.31 13.01 -6.95
C SER A 97 17.09 12.12 -7.90
N GLY A 98 16.81 12.23 -9.20
CA GLY A 98 17.29 11.29 -10.21
C GLY A 98 16.81 9.87 -9.90
N ASP A 99 17.75 8.94 -9.75
CA ASP A 99 17.50 7.53 -9.44
C ASP A 99 17.44 7.24 -7.93
N THR A 100 17.68 8.25 -7.09
CA THR A 100 17.71 8.09 -5.63
C THR A 100 16.37 8.52 -5.02
N ILE A 101 15.85 7.68 -4.12
CA ILE A 101 14.73 8.03 -3.23
C ILE A 101 15.29 8.31 -1.84
N PHE A 102 15.14 9.56 -1.40
CA PHE A 102 15.34 9.93 -0.01
C PHE A 102 14.00 9.78 0.69
N TRP A 103 13.96 9.12 1.84
CA TRP A 103 12.71 8.84 2.54
C TRP A 103 12.91 8.81 4.05
N ASP A 104 11.80 8.98 4.75
CA ASP A 104 11.71 8.84 6.19
C ASP A 104 10.33 8.32 6.62
N MET A 105 10.27 7.81 7.84
CA MET A 105 9.03 7.53 8.55
C MET A 105 8.83 8.62 9.60
N SER A 106 7.77 9.40 9.44
CA SER A 106 7.48 10.55 10.28
C SER A 106 6.24 10.30 11.13
N SER A 107 6.42 10.44 12.44
CA SER A 107 5.37 10.35 13.46
C SER A 107 5.04 11.72 14.06
N ILE A 108 5.38 12.82 13.38
CA ILE A 108 5.24 14.19 13.90
C ILE A 108 3.78 14.58 14.18
N ASN A 109 2.83 13.96 13.48
CA ASN A 109 1.39 14.14 13.65
C ASN A 109 0.70 12.85 14.13
N LEU A 110 1.47 11.93 14.71
CA LEU A 110 0.96 10.67 15.23
C LEU A 110 0.82 10.75 16.74
N SER A 111 -0.36 10.43 17.24
CA SER A 111 -0.63 10.31 18.67
C SER A 111 0.12 9.12 19.25
N SER A 112 0.58 9.27 20.49
CA SER A 112 1.33 8.24 21.21
C SER A 112 0.49 7.02 21.59
N ASP A 113 -0.84 7.13 21.56
CA ASP A 113 -1.79 6.04 21.79
C ASP A 113 -2.32 5.40 20.49
N SER A 114 -1.80 5.81 19.32
CA SER A 114 -2.23 5.27 18.03
C SER A 114 -1.92 3.78 17.87
N ASP A 115 -2.73 3.10 17.06
CA ASP A 115 -2.51 1.69 16.72
C ASP A 115 -1.16 1.46 16.02
N PHE A 116 -0.67 2.45 15.26
CA PHE A 116 0.65 2.37 14.63
C PHE A 116 1.80 2.36 15.65
N VAL A 117 1.67 3.08 16.78
CA VAL A 117 2.64 3.01 17.88
C VAL A 117 2.53 1.67 18.62
N LYS A 118 1.29 1.22 18.86
CA LYS A 118 1.00 -0.03 19.58
C LYS A 118 1.51 -1.27 18.85
N TYR A 119 1.26 -1.36 17.54
CA TYR A 119 1.62 -2.53 16.71
C TYR A 119 2.97 -2.37 16.00
N GLY A 120 3.46 -1.14 15.89
CA GLY A 120 4.67 -0.80 15.17
C GLY A 120 4.48 -0.75 13.66
N PHE A 121 5.56 -0.40 12.97
CA PHE A 121 5.68 -0.38 11.52
C PHE A 121 7.11 -0.77 11.13
N SER A 122 7.30 -1.14 9.87
CA SER A 122 8.63 -1.41 9.31
C SER A 122 8.67 -1.00 7.84
N VAL A 123 9.85 -0.63 7.35
CA VAL A 123 10.13 -0.32 5.95
C VAL A 123 11.24 -1.23 5.48
N VAL A 124 10.97 -1.97 4.41
CA VAL A 124 11.91 -2.89 3.78
C VAL A 124 12.18 -2.41 2.36
N PRO A 125 13.36 -1.84 2.07
CA PRO A 125 13.76 -1.51 0.71
C PRO A 125 13.76 -2.76 -0.18
N SER A 126 13.27 -2.62 -1.41
CA SER A 126 13.25 -3.72 -2.39
C SER A 126 14.64 -4.09 -2.91
N SER A 127 15.59 -3.17 -2.83
CA SER A 127 17.01 -3.39 -3.08
C SER A 127 17.80 -3.15 -1.80
N GLY A 128 18.49 -4.18 -1.31
CA GLY A 128 19.38 -4.06 -0.16
C GLY A 128 20.72 -3.42 -0.52
N GLY A 129 21.39 -2.85 0.48
CA GLY A 129 22.74 -2.29 0.37
C GLY A 129 22.99 -1.20 1.41
N ASP A 130 24.24 -0.79 1.59
CA ASP A 130 24.65 0.19 2.61
C ASP A 130 23.94 1.56 2.45
N ASN A 131 23.41 1.85 1.26
CA ASN A 131 22.72 3.10 0.94
C ASN A 131 21.19 3.02 1.04
N CYS A 132 20.63 1.88 1.48
CA CYS A 132 19.17 1.68 1.62
C CYS A 132 18.88 0.97 2.95
N PRO A 133 18.82 1.73 4.07
CA PRO A 133 18.60 1.13 5.39
C PRO A 133 17.19 0.56 5.51
N THR A 134 17.04 -0.48 6.33
CA THR A 134 15.73 -0.94 6.82
C THR A 134 15.42 -0.24 8.14
N VAL A 135 14.16 0.12 8.38
CA VAL A 135 13.69 0.66 9.68
C VAL A 135 12.46 -0.05 10.20
#